data_AF-J1H1N8-F1
#
_entry.id   AF-J1H1N8-F1
#
_cell.length_a   1.000
_cell.length_b   1.000
_cell.length_c   1.000
_cell.angle_alpha   90.00
_cell.angle_beta   90.00
_cell.angle_gamma   90.00
#
_symmetry.space_group_name_H-M   'P 1'
#
loop_
_entity.id
_entity.type
_entity.pdbx_description
1 polymer ?
#
loop_
_entity_poly.entity_id
_entity_poly.type
_entity_poly.pdbx_seq_one_letter_code
_entity_poly.pdbx_strand_id
1 'polypeptide(L)'
;MILMTSILEEFAYGNLSPEVCAFRHDSEYEEVLRVLSLNEERLLARLNEEDKNVFENYVGAQGELNRLTAVGNLIYGYRLGLTMTAEAFVGMDDLIFGKTDN
;
A
#
# COMPACT_ATOMS: atom_id res chain seq x y z
N MET A 1 -29.85 -12.80 5.92
CA MET A 1 -28.58 -13.53 5.70
C MET A 1 -27.53 -12.49 5.44
N ILE A 2 -26.72 -12.14 6.45
CA ILE A 2 -25.67 -11.13 6.31
C ILE A 2 -24.48 -11.86 5.71
N LEU A 3 -24.07 -11.48 4.49
CA LEU A 3 -22.85 -11.98 3.87
C LEU A 3 -21.69 -11.44 4.71
N MET A 4 -20.97 -12.30 5.42
CA MET A 4 -19.75 -11.88 6.11
C MET A 4 -18.72 -11.55 5.02
N THR A 5 -18.37 -10.27 4.90
CA THR A 5 -17.24 -9.82 4.07
C THR A 5 -15.97 -10.49 4.56
N SER A 6 -15.13 -10.95 3.63
CA SER A 6 -13.88 -11.64 3.97
C SER A 6 -12.95 -10.70 4.74
N ILE A 7 -12.16 -11.24 5.68
CA ILE A 7 -11.11 -10.47 6.37
C ILE A 7 -10.16 -9.76 5.37
N LEU A 8 -9.99 -10.34 4.18
CA LEU A 8 -9.19 -9.74 3.10
C LEU A 8 -9.92 -8.58 2.39
N GLU A 9 -11.24 -8.63 2.28
CA GLU A 9 -12.04 -7.51 1.77
C GLU A 9 -12.06 -6.38 2.78
N GLU A 10 -12.27 -6.69 4.06
CA GLU A 10 -12.22 -5.71 5.15
C GLU A 10 -10.83 -5.05 5.28
N PHE A 11 -9.74 -5.80 5.05
CA PHE A 11 -8.39 -5.23 4.98
C PHE A 11 -8.20 -4.36 3.72
N ALA A 12 -8.69 -4.79 2.56
CA ALA A 12 -8.59 -4.03 1.32
C ALA A 12 -9.38 -2.71 1.34
N TYR A 13 -10.51 -2.68 2.05
CA TYR A 13 -11.30 -1.47 2.29
C TYR A 13 -10.75 -0.59 3.41
N GLY A 14 -9.72 -1.03 4.13
CA GLY A 14 -9.11 -0.29 5.24
C GLY A 14 -9.87 -0.38 6.56
N ASN A 15 -10.83 -1.29 6.68
CA ASN A 15 -11.59 -1.53 7.91
C ASN A 15 -10.77 -2.29 8.96
N LEU A 16 -9.72 -2.99 8.53
CA LEU A 16 -8.71 -3.59 9.40
C LEU A 16 -7.47 -2.71 9.37
N SER A 17 -7.36 -1.83 10.36
CA SER A 17 -6.10 -1.14 10.65
C SER A 17 -5.29 -2.02 11.61
N PRO A 18 -4.18 -2.65 11.19
CA PRO A 18 -3.15 -3.03 12.16
C PRO A 18 -2.76 -1.71 12.82
N GLU A 19 -2.96 -1.59 14.14
CA GLU A 19 -2.81 -0.37 14.93
C GLU A 19 -1.96 0.64 14.19
N VAL A 20 -2.64 1.63 13.58
CA VAL A 20 -2.07 2.65 12.70
C VAL A 20 -0.64 2.86 13.14
N CYS A 21 0.33 2.40 12.35
CA CYS A 21 1.74 2.67 12.61
C CYS A 21 1.80 4.20 12.69
N ALA A 22 1.73 4.71 13.91
CA ALA A 22 1.20 6.04 14.15
C ALA A 22 2.10 6.97 13.37
N PHE A 23 1.50 7.93 12.65
CA PHE A 23 2.23 8.95 11.92
C PHE A 23 3.42 9.38 12.79
N ARG A 24 4.62 8.94 12.43
CA ARG A 24 5.80 9.20 13.24
C ARG A 24 6.14 10.65 12.92
N HIS A 25 5.78 11.52 13.85
CA HIS A 25 6.31 12.87 13.85
C HIS A 25 7.85 12.79 13.80
N ASP A 26 8.47 13.66 12.99
CA ASP A 26 9.88 13.66 12.61
C ASP A 26 10.33 12.51 11.70
N SER A 27 9.43 11.93 10.92
CA SER A 27 9.80 10.95 9.88
C SER A 27 10.26 11.63 8.58
N GLU A 28 11.09 10.92 7.81
CA GLU A 28 11.42 11.31 6.43
C GLU A 28 10.16 11.54 5.59
N TYR A 29 9.08 10.79 5.87
CA TYR A 29 7.78 10.96 5.25
C TYR A 29 7.16 12.34 5.55
N GLU A 30 7.16 12.78 6.81
CA GLU A 30 6.62 14.10 7.19
C GLU A 30 7.39 15.23 6.51
N GLU A 31 8.71 15.13 6.43
CA GLU A 31 9.52 16.15 5.76
C GLU A 31 9.23 16.22 4.26
N VAL A 32 9.14 15.07 3.60
CA VAL A 32 8.78 15.02 2.17
C VAL A 32 7.35 15.54 1.94
N LEU A 33 6.40 15.20 2.82
CA LEU A 33 5.03 15.71 2.75
C LEU A 33 4.99 17.23 2.91
N ARG A 34 5.76 17.78 3.86
CA ARG A 34 5.88 19.24 4.06
C ARG A 34 6.43 19.94 2.82
N VAL A 35 7.48 19.38 2.21
CA VAL A 35 8.06 19.92 0.97
C VAL A 35 7.06 19.85 -0.18
N LEU A 36 6.31 18.76 -0.30
CA LEU A 36 5.25 18.60 -1.30
C LEU A 36 4.19 19.70 -1.15
N SER A 37 3.63 19.86 0.05
CA SER A 37 2.60 20.87 0.33
C SER A 37 3.09 22.30 0.07
N LEU A 38 4.32 22.63 0.47
CA LEU A 38 4.89 23.95 0.22
C LEU A 38 5.07 24.23 -1.28
N ASN A 39 5.49 23.23 -2.05
CA ASN A 39 5.66 23.37 -3.49
C ASN A 39 4.31 23.48 -4.21
N GLU A 40 3.31 22.71 -3.77
CA GLU A 40 1.93 22.78 -4.27
C GLU A 40 1.36 24.19 -4.06
N GLU A 41 1.46 24.74 -2.85
CA GLU A 41 0.96 26.07 -2.51
C GLU A 41 1.64 27.16 -3.35
N ARG A 42 2.96 27.06 -3.52
CA ARG A 42 3.73 27.97 -4.39
C ARG A 42 3.36 27.86 -5.86
N LEU A 43 3.01 26.67 -6.33
CA LEU A 43 2.63 26.43 -7.71
C LEU A 43 1.23 27.00 -7.96
N LEU A 44 0.26 26.68 -7.09
CA LEU A 44 -1.11 27.20 -7.16
C LEU A 44 -1.17 28.73 -7.16
N ALA A 45 -0.27 29.41 -6.44
CA ALA A 45 -0.18 30.87 -6.43
C ALA A 45 0.29 31.48 -7.78
N ARG A 46 0.93 30.70 -8.65
CA ARG A 46 1.50 31.15 -9.94
C ARG A 46 0.65 30.79 -11.16
N LEU A 47 -0.25 29.81 -11.02
CA LEU A 47 -1.11 29.33 -12.10
C LEU A 47 -2.32 30.25 -12.28
N ASN A 48 -2.75 30.40 -13.53
CA ASN A 48 -4.07 31.00 -13.83
C ASN A 48 -5.20 29.98 -13.59
N GLU A 49 -6.45 30.40 -13.70
CA GLU A 49 -7.60 29.54 -13.39
C GLU A 49 -7.73 28.30 -14.31
N GLU A 50 -7.36 28.41 -15.58
CA GLU A 50 -7.39 27.27 -16.51
C GLU A 50 -6.30 26.25 -16.13
N ASP A 51 -5.09 26.72 -15.88
CA ASP A 51 -3.97 25.88 -15.48
C ASP A 51 -4.19 25.24 -14.09
N LYS A 52 -4.86 25.94 -13.16
CA LYS A 52 -5.25 25.36 -11.86
C LYS A 52 -6.18 24.18 -12.03
N ASN A 53 -7.19 24.28 -12.90
CA ASN A 53 -8.11 23.17 -13.17
C ASN A 53 -7.37 21.95 -13.73
N VAL A 54 -6.45 22.16 -14.67
CA VAL A 54 -5.60 21.08 -15.20
C VAL A 54 -4.73 20.47 -14.10
N PHE A 55 -4.14 21.30 -13.24
CA PHE A 55 -3.30 20.85 -12.14
C PHE A 55 -4.09 20.06 -11.08
N GLU A 56 -5.27 20.53 -10.67
CA GLU A 56 -6.14 19.82 -9.73
C GLU A 56 -6.57 18.44 -10.27
N ASN A 57 -6.95 18.38 -11.56
CA ASN A 57 -7.26 17.11 -12.22
C ASN A 57 -6.05 16.16 -12.25
N TYR A 58 -4.85 16.70 -12.51
CA TYR A 58 -3.60 15.94 -12.47
C TYR A 58 -3.32 15.37 -11.07
N VAL A 59 -3.41 16.20 -10.03
CA VAL A 59 -3.22 15.78 -8.63
C VAL A 59 -4.21 14.69 -8.25
N GLY A 60 -5.49 14.86 -8.61
CA GLY A 60 -6.53 13.85 -8.38
C GLY A 60 -6.25 12.52 -9.08
N ALA A 61 -5.89 12.56 -10.37
CA ALA A 61 -5.55 11.37 -11.14
C ALA A 61 -4.29 10.66 -10.60
N GLN A 62 -3.26 11.42 -10.21
CA GLN A 62 -2.05 10.90 -9.61
C GLN A 62 -2.35 10.24 -8.25
N GLY A 63 -3.23 10.83 -7.44
CA GLY A 63 -3.67 10.27 -6.16
C GLY A 63 -4.38 8.93 -6.35
N GLU A 64 -5.29 8.83 -7.31
CA GLU A 64 -5.98 7.57 -7.62
C GLU A 64 -5.02 6.51 -8.18
N LEU A 65 -4.08 6.90 -9.06
CA LEU A 65 -3.04 6.00 -9.54
C LEU A 65 -2.20 5.45 -8.38
N ASN A 66 -1.75 6.32 -7.47
CA ASN A 66 -0.99 5.92 -6.28
C ASN A 66 -1.78 4.94 -5.41
N ARG A 67 -3.09 5.18 -5.22
CA ARG A 67 -3.97 4.29 -4.47
C ARG A 67 -4.06 2.91 -5.12
N LEU A 68 -4.29 2.86 -6.43
CA LEU A 68 -4.36 1.60 -7.19
C LEU A 68 -3.04 0.84 -7.14
N THR A 69 -1.90 1.52 -7.29
CA THR A 69 -0.57 0.92 -7.16
C THR A 69 -0.33 0.38 -5.75
N ALA A 70 -0.66 1.13 -4.70
CA ALA A 70 -0.49 0.69 -3.32
C ALA A 70 -1.30 -0.58 -3.02
N VAL A 71 -2.57 -0.61 -3.44
CA VAL A 71 -3.43 -1.81 -3.29
C VAL A 71 -2.88 -2.99 -4.09
N GLY A 72 -2.45 -2.77 -5.33
CA GLY A 72 -1.84 -3.82 -6.16
C GLY A 72 -0.57 -4.41 -5.54
N ASN A 73 0.32 -3.56 -5.04
CA ASN A 73 1.55 -3.96 -4.36
C ASN A 73 1.26 -4.73 -3.07
N LEU A 74 0.25 -4.31 -2.30
CA LEU A 74 -0.15 -5.01 -1.08
C LEU A 74 -0.66 -6.43 -1.38
N ILE A 75 -1.56 -6.57 -2.36
CA ILE A 75 -2.12 -7.87 -2.77
C ILE A 75 -1.01 -8.77 -3.29
N TYR A 76 -0.14 -8.24 -4.16
CA TYR A 76 0.99 -8.98 -4.70
C TYR A 76 1.95 -9.44 -3.60
N GLY A 77 2.38 -8.52 -2.73
CA GLY A 77 3.30 -8.82 -1.63
C GLY A 77 2.74 -9.84 -0.64
N TYR A 78 1.45 -9.74 -0.32
CA TYR A 78 0.77 -10.71 0.55
C TYR A 78 0.72 -12.11 -0.07
N ARG A 79 0.32 -12.20 -1.35
CA ARG A 79 0.31 -13.48 -2.08
C ARG A 79 1.71 -14.07 -2.18
N LEU A 80 2.72 -13.26 -2.50
CA LEU A 80 4.10 -13.71 -2.57
C LEU A 80 4.58 -14.25 -1.21
N GLY A 81 4.33 -13.52 -0.12
CA GLY A 81 4.69 -13.94 1.23
C GLY A 81 4.04 -15.26 1.63
N LEU A 82 2.76 -15.45 1.32
CA LEU A 82 2.07 -16.73 1.56
C LEU A 82 2.64 -17.87 0.72
N THR A 83 2.95 -17.63 -0.55
CA THR A 83 3.58 -18.64 -1.43
C THR A 83 4.94 -19.07 -0.88
N MET A 84 5.80 -18.12 -0.50
CA MET A 84 7.11 -18.42 0.10
C MET A 84 6.97 -19.19 1.42
N THR A 85 5.98 -18.79 2.25
CA THR A 85 5.69 -19.48 3.50
C THR A 85 5.27 -20.92 3.24
N ALA A 86 4.34 -21.15 2.31
CA ALA A 86 3.88 -22.49 1.95
C ALA A 86 5.02 -23.36 1.38
N GLU A 87 5.87 -22.80 0.52
CA GLU A 87 7.05 -23.49 -0.02
C GLU A 87 7.99 -23.95 1.11
N ALA A 88 8.28 -23.07 2.08
CA ALA A 88 9.12 -23.39 3.21
C ALA A 88 8.57 -24.55 4.06
N PHE A 89 7.23 -24.66 4.17
CA PHE A 89 6.59 -25.78 4.88
C PHE A 89 6.55 -27.08 4.07
N VAL A 90 6.35 -27.03 2.75
CA VAL A 90 6.37 -28.24 1.91
C VAL A 90 7.78 -28.85 1.85
N GLY A 91 8.83 -28.04 1.97
CA GLY A 91 10.21 -28.52 2.12
C GLY A 91 10.60 -29.00 3.52
N MET A 92 9.74 -28.84 4.53
CA MET A 92 10.05 -29.28 5.90
C MET A 92 9.98 -30.78 6.09
N ASP A 93 9.23 -31.53 5.28
CA ASP A 93 9.17 -33.00 5.38
C ASP A 93 10.55 -33.62 5.14
N ASP A 94 11.33 -33.10 4.18
CA ASP A 94 12.71 -33.53 3.90
C ASP A 94 13.70 -33.18 5.04
N LEU A 95 13.41 -32.12 5.81
CA LEU A 95 14.21 -31.66 6.95
C LEU A 95 13.86 -32.38 8.26
N ILE A 96 12.58 -32.74 8.46
CA ILE A 96 12.07 -33.37 9.68
C ILE A 96 12.25 -34.88 9.63
N PHE A 97 11.98 -35.51 8.49
CA PHE A 97 12.06 -36.97 8.36
C PHE A 97 13.42 -37.46 7.85
N GLY A 98 14.28 -36.54 7.40
CA GLY A 98 15.52 -36.86 6.71
C GLY A 98 15.22 -37.50 5.35
N LYS A 99 16.07 -37.24 4.37
CA LYS A 99 15.99 -37.90 3.08
C LYS A 99 16.09 -39.42 3.30
N THR A 100 14.97 -40.14 3.23
CA THR A 100 15.01 -41.61 3.16
C THR A 100 15.50 -41.97 1.76
N ASP A 101 16.82 -42.10 1.64
CA ASP A 101 17.45 -42.70 0.48
C ASP A 101 17.03 -44.19 0.41
N ASN A 102 16.39 -44.57 -0.69
CA ASN A 102 16.20 -45.95 -1.11
C ASN A 102 16.49 -46.08 -2.60
#